data_AF-A0A2N5TMH9-F1
#
_entry.id   AF-A0A2N5TMH9-F1
#
_cell.length_a   1.000
_cell.length_b   1.000
_cell.length_c   1.000
_cell.angle_alpha   90.00
_cell.angle_beta   90.00
_cell.angle_gamma   90.00
#
_symmetry.space_group_name_H-M   'P 1'
#
loop_
_entity.id
_entity.type
_entity.pdbx_description
1 polymer ?
#
loop_
_entity_poly.entity_id
_entity_poly.type
_entity_poly.pdbx_seq_one_letter_code
_entity_poly.pdbx_strand_id
1 'polypeptide(L)'
;MTLELHRSMVPVPKEMTRTRVPLTTCNSNILVDRAVMRCPWWHRNGLPALTGHPKEGAPGWMMCGVTQAIQDGILPGNQNADNIGPELQEFEFLVYPSNSIQTDGIKAGLLMSFGSGQVGGQVLVAHPDYLLAAIEPAEYDSYKPKRYVCERASCRKFNDFLTKRSLVVLKESPPYPPELEPHVLLNPLARASKDSTEMITAVRHSDVFLKRNFTEQELAYCCQSPDFMASLAGGWAAKEAVFKALKTPSQGAGAAMKEIELLSGPSGPSVLLTGHASKIALEKSISKFELSISHSDEVAMAFVVACR
;
A
#
# COMPACT_ATOMS: atom_id res chain seq x y z
N MET A 1 -18.74 -40.82 14.61
CA MET A 1 -20.07 -40.43 14.10
C MET A 1 -19.82 -39.64 12.82
N THR A 2 -19.72 -40.36 11.72
CA THR A 2 -19.30 -39.87 10.41
C THR A 2 -20.52 -39.20 9.78
N LEU A 3 -20.48 -37.88 9.61
CA LEU A 3 -21.51 -37.16 8.86
C LEU A 3 -21.36 -37.51 7.38
N GLU A 4 -22.14 -38.48 6.92
CA GLU A 4 -22.35 -38.74 5.50
C GLU A 4 -23.01 -37.51 4.87
N LEU A 5 -22.22 -36.71 4.13
CA LEU A 5 -22.73 -35.74 3.18
C LEU A 5 -23.42 -36.53 2.05
N HIS A 6 -24.72 -36.72 2.19
CA HIS A 6 -25.58 -37.27 1.15
C HIS A 6 -25.40 -36.43 -0.13
N ARG A 7 -24.93 -37.10 -1.19
CA ARG A 7 -24.91 -36.62 -2.56
C ARG A 7 -26.35 -36.47 -3.05
N SER A 8 -27.02 -35.37 -2.71
CA SER A 8 -28.27 -34.99 -3.35
C SER A 8 -28.04 -33.68 -4.12
N MET A 9 -27.96 -33.78 -5.46
CA MET A 9 -28.50 -32.69 -6.27
C MET A 9 -29.95 -32.53 -5.81
N VAL A 10 -30.25 -31.44 -5.13
CA VAL A 10 -31.61 -31.13 -4.71
C VAL A 10 -32.38 -30.86 -6.01
N PRO A 11 -33.41 -31.66 -6.36
CA PRO A 11 -34.21 -31.37 -7.52
C PRO A 11 -34.91 -30.03 -7.27
N VAL A 12 -34.67 -29.05 -8.13
CA VAL A 12 -35.49 -27.85 -8.21
C VAL A 12 -36.93 -28.35 -8.45
N PRO A 13 -37.93 -27.96 -7.63
CA PRO A 13 -39.31 -28.34 -7.87
C PRO A 13 -39.68 -28.02 -9.32
N LYS A 14 -40.27 -28.99 -10.05
CA LYS A 14 -40.59 -28.86 -11.50
C LYS A 14 -41.42 -27.61 -11.82
N GLU A 15 -42.11 -27.04 -10.84
CA GLU A 15 -42.90 -25.82 -10.94
C GLU A 15 -42.05 -24.54 -11.01
N MET A 16 -40.87 -24.54 -10.40
CA MET A 16 -39.95 -23.38 -10.35
C MET A 16 -39.10 -23.25 -11.62
N THR A 17 -39.01 -24.31 -12.45
CA THR A 17 -38.44 -24.26 -13.81
C THR A 17 -39.34 -23.58 -14.84
N ARG A 18 -40.59 -23.24 -14.50
CA ARG A 18 -41.54 -22.57 -15.40
C ARG A 18 -41.55 -21.03 -15.26
N THR A 19 -40.93 -20.47 -14.24
CA THR A 19 -40.86 -19.01 -14.03
C THR A 19 -39.60 -18.43 -14.65
N ARG A 20 -39.66 -17.17 -15.10
CA ARG A 20 -38.53 -16.48 -15.77
C ARG A 20 -37.37 -16.12 -14.82
N VAL A 21 -37.35 -16.66 -13.59
CA VAL A 21 -36.27 -16.44 -12.64
C VAL A 21 -35.13 -17.41 -12.98
N PRO A 22 -33.88 -16.92 -13.16
CA PRO A 22 -32.76 -17.79 -13.50
C PRO A 22 -32.55 -18.90 -12.45
N LEU A 23 -32.35 -20.14 -12.91
CA LEU A 23 -32.04 -21.32 -12.07
C LEU A 23 -30.95 -21.07 -11.02
N THR A 24 -29.97 -20.21 -11.34
CA THR A 24 -28.90 -19.84 -10.42
C THR A 24 -29.40 -19.06 -9.20
N THR A 25 -30.39 -18.18 -9.38
CA THR A 25 -30.99 -17.38 -8.30
C THR A 25 -31.82 -18.27 -7.37
N CYS A 26 -32.59 -19.21 -7.92
CA CYS A 26 -33.34 -20.17 -7.11
C CYS A 26 -32.39 -21.08 -6.31
N ASN A 27 -31.36 -21.64 -6.95
CA ASN A 27 -30.40 -22.52 -6.30
C ASN A 27 -29.60 -21.81 -5.19
N SER A 28 -29.20 -20.56 -5.40
CA SER A 28 -28.50 -19.78 -4.36
C SER A 28 -29.39 -19.56 -3.14
N ASN A 29 -30.66 -19.21 -3.37
CA ASN A 29 -31.58 -18.87 -2.29
C ASN A 29 -31.96 -20.10 -1.46
N ILE A 30 -32.16 -21.25 -2.11
CA ILE A 30 -32.40 -22.54 -1.43
C ILE A 30 -31.23 -22.91 -0.51
N LEU A 31 -29.99 -22.77 -1.01
CA LEU A 31 -28.79 -23.14 -0.23
C LEU A 31 -28.62 -22.25 0.99
N VAL A 32 -28.93 -20.97 0.86
CA VAL A 32 -28.87 -20.00 1.94
C VAL A 32 -29.93 -20.28 2.99
N ASP A 33 -31.18 -20.42 2.55
CA ASP A 33 -32.33 -20.49 3.43
C ASP A 33 -32.23 -21.75 4.30
N ARG A 34 -31.82 -22.87 3.69
CA ARG A 34 -31.52 -24.11 4.39
C ARG A 34 -30.28 -24.03 5.29
N ALA A 35 -29.32 -23.15 4.99
CA ALA A 35 -28.20 -22.88 5.87
C ALA A 35 -28.57 -21.95 7.05
N VAL A 36 -29.84 -21.52 7.15
CA VAL A 36 -30.37 -20.62 8.19
C VAL A 36 -29.52 -19.34 8.31
N MET A 37 -28.96 -18.89 7.19
CA MET A 37 -28.13 -17.70 7.15
C MET A 37 -29.01 -16.47 6.92
N ARG A 38 -29.08 -15.61 7.92
CA ARG A 38 -30.01 -14.48 8.02
C ARG A 38 -29.85 -13.35 6.98
N CYS A 39 -28.94 -13.44 6.00
CA CYS A 39 -28.79 -12.49 4.89
C CYS A 39 -27.59 -12.81 3.97
N PRO A 40 -27.81 -13.35 2.77
CA PRO A 40 -26.88 -13.30 1.64
C PRO A 40 -27.53 -12.52 0.52
N TRP A 41 -27.25 -11.24 0.55
CA TRP A 41 -27.75 -10.30 -0.43
C TRP A 41 -27.01 -10.43 -1.79
N TRP A 42 -25.91 -11.18 -1.85
CA TRP A 42 -24.89 -11.03 -2.89
C TRP A 42 -24.99 -11.95 -4.11
N HIS A 43 -26.01 -12.78 -4.26
CA HIS A 43 -26.19 -13.57 -5.50
C HIS A 43 -27.20 -12.94 -6.44
N ARG A 44 -26.73 -12.43 -7.59
CA ARG A 44 -27.46 -11.83 -8.75
C ARG A 44 -28.49 -10.72 -8.48
N ASN A 45 -28.90 -10.48 -7.24
CA ASN A 45 -29.93 -9.52 -6.86
C ASN A 45 -29.34 -8.25 -6.24
N GLY A 46 -28.11 -7.88 -6.61
CA GLY A 46 -27.39 -6.71 -6.10
C GLY A 46 -26.41 -6.19 -7.16
N LEU A 47 -25.10 -6.24 -6.88
CA LEU A 47 -24.04 -5.74 -7.77
C LEU A 47 -24.16 -6.14 -9.26
N PRO A 48 -24.48 -7.42 -9.61
CA PRO A 48 -24.60 -7.84 -11.01
C PRO A 48 -25.72 -7.15 -11.79
N ALA A 49 -26.74 -6.60 -11.11
CA ALA A 49 -27.79 -5.83 -11.76
C ALA A 49 -27.26 -4.53 -12.38
N LEU A 50 -26.21 -3.95 -11.78
CA LEU A 50 -25.55 -2.75 -12.28
C LEU A 50 -24.37 -3.08 -13.21
N THR A 51 -23.55 -4.05 -12.85
CA THR A 51 -22.28 -4.33 -13.54
C THR A 51 -22.36 -5.36 -14.67
N GLY A 52 -23.48 -6.09 -14.76
CA GLY A 52 -23.55 -7.31 -15.57
C GLY A 52 -22.73 -8.47 -14.99
N HIS A 53 -22.49 -9.51 -15.81
CA HIS A 53 -21.81 -10.74 -15.38
C HIS A 53 -20.44 -10.94 -16.06
N PRO A 54 -19.32 -10.49 -15.46
CA PRO A 54 -17.98 -10.58 -16.03
C PRO A 54 -17.33 -11.99 -15.94
N LYS A 55 -18.14 -13.05 -15.84
CA LYS A 55 -17.70 -14.45 -15.67
C LYS A 55 -16.77 -14.59 -14.46
N GLU A 56 -15.49 -14.90 -14.68
CA GLU A 56 -14.49 -15.16 -13.65
C GLU A 56 -14.20 -13.93 -12.78
N GLY A 57 -14.41 -12.71 -13.29
CA GLY A 57 -14.24 -11.48 -12.52
C GLY A 57 -15.36 -11.19 -11.52
N ALA A 58 -16.49 -11.92 -11.60
CA ALA A 58 -17.69 -11.59 -10.83
C ALA A 58 -17.49 -11.69 -9.32
N PRO A 59 -16.83 -12.75 -8.79
CA PRO A 59 -16.55 -12.84 -7.36
C PRO A 59 -15.65 -11.71 -6.86
N GLY A 60 -14.70 -11.25 -7.68
CA GLY A 60 -13.81 -10.14 -7.32
C GLY A 60 -14.57 -8.84 -7.10
N TRP A 61 -15.51 -8.50 -8.00
CA TRP A 61 -16.34 -7.31 -7.86
C TRP A 61 -17.31 -7.41 -6.68
N MET A 62 -17.94 -8.57 -6.50
CA MET A 62 -18.79 -8.84 -5.35
C MET A 62 -18.02 -8.70 -4.03
N MET A 63 -16.76 -9.14 -4.00
CA MET A 63 -15.90 -9.03 -2.82
C MET A 63 -15.55 -7.56 -2.50
N CYS A 64 -15.27 -6.74 -3.52
CA CYS A 64 -15.13 -5.29 -3.33
C CYS A 64 -16.41 -4.66 -2.75
N GLY A 65 -17.57 -4.99 -3.32
CA GLY A 65 -18.86 -4.47 -2.86
C GLY A 65 -19.23 -4.87 -1.44
N VAL A 66 -19.01 -6.14 -1.07
CA VAL A 66 -19.21 -6.62 0.32
C VAL A 66 -18.31 -5.85 1.28
N THR A 67 -17.04 -5.65 0.94
CA THR A 67 -16.10 -4.92 1.80
C THR A 67 -16.52 -3.46 1.99
N GLN A 68 -16.96 -2.80 0.92
CA GLN A 68 -17.47 -1.43 0.96
C GLN A 68 -18.74 -1.34 1.82
N ALA A 69 -19.71 -2.24 1.61
CA ALA A 69 -20.94 -2.27 2.41
C ALA A 69 -20.65 -2.47 3.90
N ILE A 70 -19.70 -3.34 4.24
CA ILE A 70 -19.26 -3.57 5.62
C ILE A 70 -18.62 -2.31 6.23
N GLN A 71 -17.74 -1.63 5.48
CA GLN A 71 -17.04 -0.44 5.96
C GLN A 71 -17.95 0.79 6.09
N ASP A 72 -18.84 1.01 5.12
CA ASP A 72 -19.72 2.19 5.08
C ASP A 72 -21.03 1.97 5.87
N GLY A 73 -21.36 0.72 6.20
CA GLY A 73 -22.63 0.36 6.83
C GLY A 73 -23.84 0.50 5.90
N ILE A 74 -23.61 0.60 4.59
CA ILE A 74 -24.67 0.74 3.57
C ILE A 74 -24.90 -0.59 2.90
N LEU A 75 -26.12 -1.13 3.01
CA LEU A 75 -26.58 -2.22 2.16
C LEU A 75 -27.11 -1.62 0.86
N PRO A 76 -26.48 -1.84 -0.31
CA PRO A 76 -27.03 -1.32 -1.55
C PRO A 76 -28.39 -1.97 -1.85
N GLY A 77 -29.24 -1.31 -2.61
CA GLY A 77 -30.49 -1.90 -3.12
C GLY A 77 -30.35 -2.34 -4.58
N ASN A 78 -31.17 -3.29 -5.00
CA ASN A 78 -31.29 -3.63 -6.42
C ASN A 78 -32.38 -2.79 -7.08
N GLN A 79 -31.97 -1.71 -7.74
CA GLN A 79 -32.91 -0.80 -8.40
C GLN A 79 -33.66 -1.43 -9.58
N ASN A 80 -33.16 -2.55 -10.12
CA ASN A 80 -33.82 -3.30 -11.19
C ASN A 80 -34.82 -4.34 -10.64
N ALA A 81 -34.95 -4.47 -9.31
CA ALA A 81 -35.97 -5.32 -8.68
C ALA A 81 -37.31 -4.58 -8.64
N ASP A 82 -37.96 -4.49 -9.80
CA ASP A 82 -39.28 -3.88 -9.98
C ASP A 82 -40.38 -4.69 -9.27
N ASN A 83 -40.33 -6.02 -9.36
CA ASN A 83 -41.19 -6.93 -8.64
C ASN A 83 -40.45 -8.22 -8.26
N ILE A 84 -40.60 -8.65 -7.01
CA ILE A 84 -40.02 -9.91 -6.53
C ILE A 84 -40.94 -11.07 -6.93
N GLY A 85 -40.37 -12.11 -7.53
CA GLY A 85 -41.12 -13.29 -7.95
C GLY A 85 -41.82 -13.97 -6.76
N PRO A 86 -43.09 -14.42 -6.91
CA PRO A 86 -43.84 -15.05 -5.82
C PRO A 86 -43.14 -16.32 -5.29
N GLU A 87 -42.39 -17.03 -6.12
CA GLU A 87 -41.61 -18.20 -5.72
C GLU A 87 -40.48 -17.88 -4.72
N LEU A 88 -40.04 -16.62 -4.63
CA LEU A 88 -39.01 -16.19 -3.69
C LEU A 88 -39.59 -15.88 -2.29
N GLN A 89 -40.92 -15.84 -2.15
CA GLN A 89 -41.61 -15.64 -0.87
C GLN A 89 -41.50 -16.84 0.06
N GLU A 90 -41.18 -18.02 -0.48
CA GLU A 90 -40.96 -19.24 0.31
C GLU A 90 -39.71 -19.13 1.22
N PHE A 91 -38.77 -18.24 0.90
CA PHE A 91 -37.53 -18.05 1.65
C PHE A 91 -37.70 -17.02 2.76
N GLU A 92 -38.05 -17.49 3.96
CA GLU A 92 -38.35 -16.64 5.14
C GLU A 92 -37.14 -15.80 5.60
N PHE A 93 -35.93 -16.29 5.39
CA PHE A 93 -34.70 -15.62 5.86
C PHE A 93 -34.09 -14.64 4.85
N LEU A 94 -34.75 -14.42 3.71
CA LEU A 94 -34.25 -13.57 2.62
C LEU A 94 -35.06 -12.29 2.46
N VAL A 95 -34.35 -11.17 2.31
CA VAL A 95 -34.93 -9.86 2.00
C VAL A 95 -34.30 -9.30 0.73
N TYR A 96 -35.13 -8.77 -0.16
CA TYR A 96 -34.73 -8.25 -1.47
C TYR A 96 -35.03 -6.74 -1.56
N PRO A 97 -34.18 -5.87 -0.99
CA PRO A 97 -34.39 -4.42 -1.04
C PRO A 97 -34.15 -3.85 -2.44
N SER A 98 -35.07 -3.00 -2.91
CA SER A 98 -34.90 -2.24 -4.16
C SER A 98 -34.12 -0.94 -3.98
N ASN A 99 -34.14 -0.39 -2.75
CA ASN A 99 -33.43 0.83 -2.38
C ASN A 99 -32.31 0.53 -1.38
N SER A 100 -31.27 1.36 -1.40
CA SER A 100 -30.18 1.25 -0.43
C SER A 100 -30.66 1.53 0.99
N ILE A 101 -30.13 0.77 1.95
CA ILE A 101 -30.46 0.88 3.37
C ILE A 101 -29.19 1.28 4.12
N GLN A 102 -29.21 2.44 4.76
CA GLN A 102 -28.21 2.78 5.77
C GLN A 102 -28.51 1.99 7.04
N THR A 103 -27.50 1.26 7.52
CA THR A 103 -27.58 0.52 8.78
C THR A 103 -26.69 1.17 9.83
N ASP A 104 -26.83 0.74 11.08
CA ASP A 104 -25.95 1.13 12.18
C ASP A 104 -24.58 0.42 12.13
N GLY A 105 -24.39 -0.48 11.15
CA GLY A 105 -23.17 -1.25 10.95
C GLY A 105 -23.45 -2.68 10.49
N ILE A 106 -22.62 -3.20 9.59
CA ILE A 106 -22.73 -4.56 9.07
C ILE A 106 -21.58 -5.40 9.64
N LYS A 107 -21.93 -6.42 10.43
CA LYS A 107 -20.94 -7.26 11.14
C LYS A 107 -20.22 -8.25 10.22
N ALA A 108 -20.92 -8.76 9.22
CA ALA A 108 -20.37 -9.69 8.25
C ALA A 108 -21.18 -9.68 6.96
N GLY A 109 -20.55 -10.09 5.87
CA GLY A 109 -21.17 -10.30 4.57
C GLY A 109 -20.88 -11.69 4.05
N LEU A 110 -21.89 -12.35 3.49
CA LEU A 110 -21.73 -13.65 2.85
C LEU A 110 -21.79 -13.50 1.33
N LEU A 111 -20.72 -13.94 0.67
CA LEU A 111 -20.60 -14.02 -0.78
C LEU A 111 -20.68 -15.47 -1.21
N MET A 112 -21.43 -15.72 -2.28
CA MET A 112 -21.52 -17.03 -2.91
C MET A 112 -21.33 -16.87 -4.41
N SER A 113 -20.71 -17.85 -5.06
CA SER A 113 -20.50 -17.89 -6.51
C SER A 113 -20.72 -19.30 -7.05
N PHE A 114 -21.35 -19.40 -8.23
CA PHE A 114 -21.58 -20.65 -8.94
C PHE A 114 -21.08 -20.51 -10.38
N GLY A 115 -20.07 -21.30 -10.72
CA GLY A 115 -19.50 -21.40 -12.05
C GLY A 115 -20.03 -22.62 -12.83
N SER A 116 -19.77 -22.61 -14.14
CA SER A 116 -19.93 -23.80 -14.97
C SER A 116 -19.07 -24.95 -14.47
N GLY A 117 -19.52 -26.19 -14.65
CA GLY A 117 -18.76 -27.38 -14.23
C GLY A 117 -18.89 -27.72 -12.75
N GLN A 118 -20.01 -27.34 -12.11
CA GLN A 118 -20.30 -27.63 -10.69
C GLN A 118 -19.30 -27.00 -9.71
N VAL A 119 -18.67 -25.89 -10.10
CA VAL A 119 -17.78 -25.13 -9.23
C VAL A 119 -18.63 -24.17 -8.38
N GLY A 120 -18.79 -24.47 -7.10
CA GLY A 120 -19.42 -23.57 -6.12
C GLY A 120 -18.40 -23.06 -5.12
N GLY A 121 -18.50 -21.79 -4.74
CA GLY A 121 -17.64 -21.17 -3.72
C GLY A 121 -18.45 -20.26 -2.81
N GLN A 122 -18.07 -20.22 -1.53
CA GLN A 122 -18.67 -19.37 -0.51
C GLN A 122 -17.57 -18.70 0.31
N VAL A 123 -17.73 -17.41 0.58
CA VAL A 123 -16.79 -16.60 1.37
C VAL A 123 -17.58 -15.81 2.40
N LEU A 124 -17.19 -15.93 3.66
CA LEU A 124 -17.68 -15.10 4.76
C LEU A 124 -16.65 -14.01 5.05
N VAL A 125 -17.11 -12.76 5.07
CA VAL A 125 -16.28 -11.58 5.31
C VAL A 125 -16.75 -10.96 6.62
N ALA A 126 -15.89 -10.95 7.64
CA ALA A 126 -16.20 -10.31 8.92
C ALA A 126 -15.72 -8.84 8.94
N HIS A 127 -16.36 -8.01 9.76
CA HIS A 127 -15.97 -6.62 9.97
C HIS A 127 -14.53 -6.54 10.53
N PRO A 128 -13.65 -5.66 10.02
CA PRO A 128 -12.26 -5.57 10.45
C PRO A 128 -12.08 -5.23 11.94
N ASP A 129 -13.05 -4.57 12.56
CA ASP A 129 -13.00 -4.25 14.00
C ASP A 129 -12.92 -5.49 14.88
N TYR A 130 -13.42 -6.64 14.45
CA TYR A 130 -13.23 -7.89 15.20
C TYR A 130 -11.75 -8.29 15.31
N LEU A 131 -10.95 -8.01 14.28
CA LEU A 131 -9.50 -8.22 14.32
C LEU A 131 -8.84 -7.17 15.23
N LEU A 132 -9.23 -5.91 15.11
CA LEU A 132 -8.65 -4.82 15.91
C LEU A 132 -9.02 -4.93 17.40
N ALA A 133 -10.15 -5.54 17.73
CA ALA A 133 -10.55 -5.83 19.10
C ALA A 133 -9.80 -7.02 19.71
N ALA A 134 -9.19 -7.89 18.89
CA ALA A 134 -8.48 -9.07 19.34
C ALA A 134 -7.00 -8.82 19.69
N ILE A 135 -6.44 -7.68 19.27
CA ILE A 135 -5.04 -7.31 19.56
C ILE A 135 -4.92 -6.54 20.89
N GLU A 136 -3.72 -6.52 21.47
CA GLU A 136 -3.49 -5.78 22.71
C GLU A 136 -3.65 -4.27 22.51
N PRO A 137 -4.19 -3.53 23.51
CA PRO A 137 -4.37 -2.08 23.39
C PRO A 137 -3.08 -1.31 23.04
N ALA A 138 -1.94 -1.74 23.61
CA ALA A 138 -0.64 -1.13 23.33
C ALA A 138 -0.19 -1.34 21.87
N GLU A 139 -0.47 -2.52 21.30
CA GLU A 139 -0.16 -2.81 19.91
C GLU A 139 -1.05 -1.98 18.97
N TYR A 140 -2.35 -1.87 19.28
CA TYR A 140 -3.29 -1.04 18.54
C TYR A 140 -2.88 0.44 18.53
N ASP A 141 -2.46 0.98 19.68
CA ASP A 141 -1.97 2.35 19.79
C ASP A 141 -0.67 2.57 19.00
N SER A 142 0.18 1.55 18.87
CA SER A 142 1.36 1.60 18.00
C SER A 142 1.02 1.51 16.50
N TYR A 143 -0.08 0.85 16.15
CA TYR A 143 -0.53 0.63 14.78
C TYR A 143 -1.19 1.89 14.19
N LYS A 144 -2.05 2.58 14.96
CA LYS A 144 -2.75 3.81 14.55
C LYS A 144 -1.84 4.83 13.82
N PRO A 145 -0.71 5.29 14.39
CA PRO A 145 0.12 6.29 13.74
C PRO A 145 0.79 5.74 12.46
N LYS A 146 1.15 4.45 12.43
CA LYS A 146 1.74 3.81 11.24
C LYS A 146 0.74 3.78 10.09
N ARG A 147 -0.51 3.38 10.35
CA ARG A 147 -1.60 3.39 9.36
C ARG A 147 -1.82 4.80 8.80
N TYR A 148 -1.89 5.80 9.68
CA TYR A 148 -2.11 7.19 9.30
C TYR A 148 -0.99 7.74 8.39
N VAL A 149 0.28 7.43 8.68
CA VAL A 149 1.40 7.82 7.82
C VAL A 149 1.32 7.15 6.45
N CYS A 150 1.00 5.84 6.40
CA CYS A 150 0.83 5.10 5.16
C CYS A 150 -0.33 5.65 4.30
N GLU A 151 -1.46 5.97 4.92
CA GLU A 151 -2.62 6.54 4.23
C GLU A 151 -2.27 7.88 3.57
N ARG A 152 -1.61 8.79 4.30
CA ARG A 152 -1.19 10.08 3.74
C ARG A 152 -0.18 9.93 2.62
N ALA A 153 0.76 9.00 2.76
CA ALA A 153 1.73 8.70 1.70
C ALA A 153 1.04 8.15 0.45
N SER A 154 0.07 7.26 0.63
CA SER A 154 -0.74 6.69 -0.45
C SER A 154 -1.57 7.76 -1.16
N CYS A 155 -2.27 8.61 -0.41
CA CYS A 155 -3.08 9.70 -0.96
C CYS A 155 -2.23 10.69 -1.77
N ARG A 156 -1.06 11.09 -1.25
CA ARG A 156 -0.10 11.91 -2.01
C ARG A 156 0.30 11.24 -3.31
N LYS A 157 0.66 9.96 -3.24
CA LYS A 157 1.13 9.21 -4.42
C LYS A 157 0.02 9.04 -5.45
N PHE A 158 -1.21 8.82 -5.02
CA PHE A 158 -2.39 8.74 -5.88
C PHE A 158 -2.65 10.06 -6.61
N ASN A 159 -2.53 11.20 -5.92
CA ASN A 159 -2.64 12.52 -6.55
C ASN A 159 -1.52 12.77 -7.58
N ASP A 160 -0.27 12.38 -7.26
CA ASP A 160 0.84 12.44 -8.21
C ASP A 160 0.57 11.58 -9.46
N PHE A 161 -0.01 10.39 -9.28
CA PHE A 161 -0.34 9.48 -10.37
C PHE A 161 -1.44 10.03 -11.28
N LEU A 162 -2.50 10.61 -10.71
CA LEU A 162 -3.59 11.20 -11.49
C LEU A 162 -3.09 12.38 -12.34
N THR A 163 -2.22 13.22 -11.78
CA THR A 163 -1.69 14.39 -12.48
C THR A 163 -0.64 14.03 -13.53
N LYS A 164 0.26 13.10 -13.23
CA LYS A 164 1.38 12.70 -14.11
C LYS A 164 1.05 11.53 -15.03
N ARG A 165 -0.14 10.93 -14.91
CA ARG A 165 -0.58 9.72 -15.65
C ARG A 165 0.37 8.53 -15.48
N SER A 166 0.92 8.36 -14.27
CA SER A 166 1.92 7.33 -13.96
C SER A 166 1.43 6.29 -12.96
N LEU A 167 0.15 5.91 -13.04
CA LEU A 167 -0.48 4.94 -12.12
C LEU A 167 0.26 3.60 -12.09
N VAL A 168 0.75 3.14 -13.24
CA VAL A 168 1.55 1.93 -13.38
C VAL A 168 2.97 2.34 -13.74
N VAL A 169 3.92 2.04 -12.84
CA VAL A 169 5.36 2.19 -13.09
C VAL A 169 5.96 0.80 -13.19
N LEU A 170 6.45 0.44 -14.37
CA LEU A 170 7.10 -0.85 -14.60
C LEU A 170 8.44 -0.86 -13.88
N LYS A 171 8.74 -1.97 -13.20
CA LYS A 171 10.05 -2.21 -12.62
C LYS A 171 10.93 -2.88 -13.66
N GLU A 172 12.14 -2.38 -13.84
CA GLU A 172 13.09 -2.90 -14.83
C GLU A 172 13.86 -4.11 -14.32
N SER A 173 14.13 -4.17 -13.01
CA SER A 173 14.92 -5.22 -12.38
C SER A 173 14.27 -5.74 -11.08
N PRO A 174 14.60 -6.97 -10.67
CA PRO A 174 14.27 -7.48 -9.35
C PRO A 174 14.98 -6.66 -8.25
N PRO A 175 14.53 -6.73 -6.99
CA PRO A 175 15.10 -5.97 -5.88
C PRO A 175 16.48 -6.49 -5.40
N TYR A 176 17.13 -7.36 -6.18
CA TYR A 176 18.44 -7.93 -5.91
C TYR A 176 19.24 -8.07 -7.22
N PRO A 177 20.58 -7.91 -7.18
CA PRO A 177 21.43 -8.18 -8.33
C PRO A 177 21.48 -9.69 -8.63
N PRO A 178 21.83 -10.10 -9.87
CA PRO A 178 21.91 -11.51 -10.28
C PRO A 178 22.82 -12.36 -9.38
N GLU A 179 23.88 -11.77 -8.84
CA GLU A 179 24.84 -12.43 -7.94
C GLU A 179 24.21 -12.85 -6.60
N LEU A 180 23.24 -12.07 -6.10
CA LEU A 180 22.58 -12.34 -4.82
C LEU A 180 21.32 -13.18 -4.96
N GLU A 181 20.87 -13.49 -6.18
CA GLU A 181 19.67 -14.28 -6.43
C GLU A 181 19.63 -15.61 -5.67
N PRO A 182 20.65 -16.51 -5.76
CA PRO A 182 20.60 -17.78 -5.02
C PRO A 182 20.60 -17.56 -3.51
N HIS A 183 21.29 -16.53 -3.01
CA HIS A 183 21.35 -16.23 -1.58
C HIS A 183 20.04 -15.68 -1.02
N VAL A 184 19.33 -14.85 -1.81
CA VAL A 184 18.03 -14.30 -1.42
C VAL A 184 16.95 -15.38 -1.49
N LEU A 185 16.94 -16.20 -2.54
CA LEU A 185 15.92 -17.25 -2.72
C LEU A 185 16.05 -18.38 -1.69
N LEU A 186 17.26 -18.68 -1.23
CA LEU A 186 17.51 -19.74 -0.24
C LEU A 186 17.42 -19.26 1.21
N ASN A 187 17.26 -17.96 1.47
CA ASN A 187 17.20 -17.41 2.82
C ASN A 187 15.81 -16.84 3.15
N PRO A 188 15.00 -17.54 3.99
CA PRO A 188 13.66 -17.05 4.37
C PRO A 188 13.68 -15.78 5.23
N LEU A 189 14.84 -15.45 5.82
CA LEU A 189 15.04 -14.25 6.63
C LEU A 189 15.60 -13.08 5.82
N ALA A 190 15.89 -13.24 4.53
CA ALA A 190 16.36 -12.13 3.68
C ALA A 190 15.31 -11.00 3.63
N ARG A 191 15.73 -9.75 3.83
CA ARG A 191 14.87 -8.55 3.78
C ARG A 191 15.56 -7.46 2.96
N ALA A 192 14.77 -6.75 2.16
CA ALA A 192 15.26 -5.57 1.45
C ALA A 192 15.42 -4.39 2.43
N SER A 193 16.43 -3.56 2.19
CA SER A 193 16.62 -2.29 2.87
C SER A 193 16.69 -1.16 1.83
N LYS A 194 16.52 0.09 2.27
CA LYS A 194 16.71 1.23 1.38
C LYS A 194 18.20 1.40 1.13
N ASP A 195 18.58 1.44 -0.14
CA ASP A 195 19.95 1.74 -0.54
C ASP A 195 20.27 3.22 -0.24
N SER A 196 21.52 3.51 0.11
CA SER A 196 22.00 4.87 0.41
C SER A 196 22.42 5.66 -0.83
N THR A 197 22.28 5.05 -2.00
CA THR A 197 22.65 5.59 -3.30
C THR A 197 21.57 6.58 -3.78
N GLU A 198 21.92 7.85 -3.94
CA GLU A 198 21.00 8.88 -4.43
C GLU A 198 21.12 8.98 -5.96
N MET A 199 20.00 8.85 -6.67
CA MET A 199 19.95 9.22 -8.09
C MET A 199 20.12 10.73 -8.21
N ILE A 200 20.91 11.18 -9.18
CA ILE A 200 21.14 12.62 -9.42
C ILE A 200 19.82 13.36 -9.66
N THR A 201 18.87 12.71 -10.35
CA THR A 201 17.52 13.24 -10.61
C THR A 201 16.64 13.33 -9.36
N ALA A 202 16.97 12.62 -8.27
CA ALA A 202 16.21 12.65 -7.02
C ALA A 202 16.58 13.85 -6.13
N VAL A 203 17.74 14.46 -6.36
CA VAL A 203 18.20 15.62 -5.59
C VAL A 203 17.39 16.86 -6.00
N ARG A 204 16.71 17.45 -5.01
CA ARG A 204 15.88 18.64 -5.23
C ARG A 204 16.76 19.83 -5.57
N HIS A 205 16.39 20.59 -6.59
CA HIS A 205 17.11 21.79 -7.03
C HIS A 205 16.28 23.08 -6.85
N SER A 206 15.25 23.07 -6.01
CA SER A 206 14.46 24.28 -5.74
C SER A 206 15.24 25.29 -4.90
N ASP A 207 15.03 26.58 -5.14
CA ASP A 207 15.74 27.66 -4.43
C ASP A 207 15.62 27.56 -2.90
N VAL A 208 14.46 27.13 -2.41
CA VAL A 208 14.21 26.92 -0.97
C VAL A 208 15.09 25.81 -0.42
N PHE A 209 15.27 24.73 -1.18
CA PHE A 209 16.13 23.61 -0.78
C PHE A 209 17.61 24.03 -0.80
N LEU A 210 18.05 24.70 -1.86
CA LEU A 210 19.43 25.16 -2.02
C LEU A 210 19.83 26.13 -0.91
N LYS A 211 19.05 27.19 -0.67
CA LYS A 211 19.34 28.20 0.37
C LYS A 211 19.38 27.62 1.78
N ARG A 212 18.58 26.57 2.04
CA ARG A 212 18.47 25.93 3.35
C ARG A 212 19.61 24.95 3.63
N ASN A 213 20.11 24.26 2.60
CA ASN A 213 20.99 23.11 2.78
C ASN A 213 22.44 23.34 2.33
N PHE A 214 22.66 24.30 1.43
CA PHE A 214 23.98 24.59 0.88
C PHE A 214 24.46 25.99 1.29
N THR A 215 25.77 26.15 1.44
CA THR A 215 26.43 27.45 1.62
C THR A 215 26.64 28.12 0.26
N GLU A 216 26.88 29.43 0.28
CA GLU A 216 27.14 30.18 -0.95
C GLU A 216 28.42 29.71 -1.63
N GLN A 217 29.42 29.27 -0.85
CA GLN A 217 30.67 28.72 -1.37
C GLN A 217 30.46 27.38 -2.08
N GLU A 218 29.65 26.48 -1.51
CA GLU A 218 29.29 25.21 -2.14
C GLU A 218 28.53 25.42 -3.44
N LEU A 219 27.55 26.33 -3.44
CA LEU A 219 26.78 26.64 -4.65
C LEU A 219 27.67 27.26 -5.72
N ALA A 220 28.60 28.14 -5.35
CA ALA A 220 29.57 28.71 -6.29
C ALA A 220 30.45 27.61 -6.92
N TYR A 221 30.90 26.62 -6.14
CA TYR A 221 31.66 25.47 -6.64
C TYR A 221 30.82 24.60 -7.60
N CYS A 222 29.59 24.26 -7.21
CA CYS A 222 28.70 23.47 -8.08
C CYS A 222 28.40 24.20 -9.39
N CYS A 223 28.23 25.54 -9.37
CA CYS A 223 28.01 26.33 -10.58
C CYS A 223 29.23 26.42 -11.51
N GLN A 224 30.44 26.23 -10.98
CA GLN A 224 31.67 26.19 -11.78
C GLN A 224 31.98 24.80 -12.32
N SER A 225 31.27 23.77 -11.83
CA SER A 225 31.46 22.39 -12.26
C SER A 225 30.85 22.15 -13.66
N PRO A 226 31.38 21.22 -14.46
CA PRO A 226 30.85 20.91 -15.80
C PRO A 226 29.38 20.47 -15.79
N ASP A 227 28.99 19.71 -14.77
CA ASP A 227 27.60 19.35 -14.51
C ASP A 227 27.19 19.83 -13.11
N PHE A 228 26.34 20.85 -13.10
CA PHE A 228 25.79 21.43 -11.88
C PHE A 228 24.98 20.41 -11.06
N MET A 229 24.16 19.59 -11.70
CA MET A 229 23.27 18.65 -11.02
C MET A 229 24.05 17.48 -10.43
N ALA A 230 25.03 16.93 -11.16
CA ALA A 230 25.88 15.88 -10.65
C ALA A 230 26.74 16.35 -9.47
N SER A 231 27.31 17.56 -9.57
CA SER A 231 28.08 18.18 -8.48
C SER A 231 27.22 18.44 -7.24
N LEU A 232 26.00 18.96 -7.44
CA LEU A 232 25.04 19.18 -6.36
C LEU A 232 24.64 17.85 -5.68
N ALA A 233 24.40 16.79 -6.45
CA ALA A 233 24.05 15.49 -5.93
C ALA A 233 25.20 14.83 -5.17
N GLY A 234 26.43 14.97 -5.67
CA GLY A 234 27.66 14.56 -4.96
C GLY A 234 27.81 15.27 -3.62
N GLY A 235 27.60 16.59 -3.60
CA GLY A 235 27.62 17.38 -2.37
C GLY A 235 26.54 16.96 -1.38
N TRP A 236 25.32 16.69 -1.86
CA TRP A 236 24.23 16.21 -1.01
C TRP A 236 24.53 14.84 -0.40
N ALA A 237 25.00 13.88 -1.22
CA ALA A 237 25.38 12.56 -0.76
C ALA A 237 26.49 12.61 0.30
N ALA A 238 27.47 13.51 0.12
CA ALA A 238 28.55 13.73 1.08
C ALA A 238 28.04 14.29 2.42
N LYS A 239 27.15 15.28 2.41
CA LYS A 239 26.54 15.81 3.65
C LYS A 239 25.75 14.75 4.41
N GLU A 240 24.96 13.94 3.71
CA GLU A 240 24.23 12.81 4.30
C GLU A 240 25.18 11.75 4.88
N ALA A 241 26.29 11.44 4.19
CA ALA A 241 27.30 10.51 4.68
C ALA A 241 27.97 11.02 5.97
N VAL A 242 28.34 12.31 6.04
CA VAL A 242 28.89 12.93 7.25
C VAL A 242 27.86 12.91 8.39
N PHE A 243 26.62 13.27 8.10
CA PHE A 243 25.54 13.25 9.10
C PHE A 243 25.33 11.85 9.69
N LYS A 244 25.38 10.80 8.86
CA LYS A 244 25.31 9.41 9.31
C LYS A 244 26.55 9.00 10.12
N ALA A 245 27.73 9.46 9.72
CA ALA A 245 28.97 9.21 10.45
C ALA A 245 28.96 9.81 11.86
N LEU A 246 28.30 10.97 12.05
CA LEU A 246 28.11 11.60 13.36
C LEU A 246 27.22 10.75 14.29
N LYS A 247 26.41 9.81 13.79
CA LYS A 247 25.53 8.91 14.57
C LYS A 247 24.66 9.66 15.60
N THR A 248 24.04 10.77 15.20
CA THR A 248 23.13 11.54 16.05
C THR A 248 21.69 11.42 15.60
N PRO A 249 20.71 11.47 16.53
CA PRO A 249 19.31 11.47 16.16
C PRO A 249 18.99 12.67 15.27
N SER A 250 18.22 12.45 14.20
CA SER A 250 17.83 13.55 13.30
C SER A 250 16.81 14.45 13.98
N GLN A 251 16.92 15.77 13.76
CA GLN A 251 15.93 16.75 14.22
C GLN A 251 14.68 16.77 13.31
N GLY A 252 14.38 15.67 12.63
CA GLY A 252 13.30 15.51 11.65
C GLY A 252 13.75 15.52 10.19
N ALA A 253 12.83 15.16 9.28
CA ALA A 253 13.08 14.99 7.83
C ALA A 253 13.40 16.30 7.07
N GLY A 254 13.51 17.42 7.77
CA GLY A 254 13.75 18.75 7.20
C GLY A 254 14.86 19.53 7.90
N ALA A 255 15.66 18.89 8.75
CA ALA A 255 16.81 19.52 9.41
C ALA A 255 17.76 20.10 8.35
N ALA A 256 18.23 21.32 8.58
CA ALA A 256 19.13 21.99 7.65
C ALA A 256 20.51 21.35 7.71
N MET A 257 21.08 20.98 6.56
CA MET A 257 22.44 20.43 6.48
C MET A 257 23.51 21.49 6.17
N LYS A 258 23.18 22.77 6.34
CA LYS A 258 24.09 23.88 6.09
C LYS A 258 25.25 23.96 7.09
N GLU A 259 25.08 23.37 8.28
CA GLU A 259 26.14 23.29 9.29
C GLU A 259 27.29 22.34 8.90
N ILE A 260 27.04 21.44 7.95
CA ILE A 260 28.04 20.54 7.37
C ILE A 260 28.43 21.16 6.03
N GLU A 261 29.56 21.87 6.00
CA GLU A 261 30.08 22.52 4.81
C GLU A 261 31.17 21.67 4.15
N LEU A 262 31.10 21.56 2.84
CA LEU A 262 32.07 20.87 2.01
C LEU A 262 33.01 21.87 1.34
N LEU A 263 34.30 21.70 1.57
CA LEU A 263 35.35 22.53 1.00
C LEU A 263 36.19 21.70 0.03
N SER A 264 36.25 22.13 -1.23
CA SER A 264 37.10 21.53 -2.26
C SER A 264 38.50 22.14 -2.20
N GLY A 265 39.51 21.33 -1.87
CA GLY A 265 40.92 21.74 -1.84
C GLY A 265 41.78 20.98 -2.86
N PRO A 266 43.04 21.40 -3.07
CA PRO A 266 43.98 20.71 -3.97
C PRO A 266 44.31 19.28 -3.54
N SER A 267 44.05 18.95 -2.27
CA SER A 267 44.26 17.62 -1.67
C SER A 267 43.01 16.72 -1.70
N GLY A 268 41.89 17.21 -2.26
CA GLY A 268 40.59 16.56 -2.22
C GLY A 268 39.54 17.31 -1.38
N PRO A 269 38.31 16.78 -1.29
CA PRO A 269 37.23 17.39 -0.54
C PRO A 269 37.47 17.24 0.98
N SER A 270 37.16 18.29 1.73
CA SER A 270 37.29 18.37 3.18
C SER A 270 35.98 18.85 3.80
N VAL A 271 35.74 18.48 5.06
CA VAL A 271 34.50 18.78 5.78
C VAL A 271 34.77 19.81 6.86
N LEU A 272 34.02 20.92 6.83
CA LEU A 272 34.01 21.91 7.88
C LEU A 272 32.66 21.84 8.62
N LEU A 273 32.73 21.56 9.92
CA LEU A 273 31.53 21.52 10.77
C LEU A 273 31.40 22.82 11.56
N THR A 274 30.20 23.40 11.50
CA THR A 274 29.83 24.60 12.28
C THR A 274 28.65 24.30 13.20
N GLY A 275 28.30 25.25 14.08
CA GLY A 275 27.08 25.19 14.87
C GLY A 275 26.93 23.95 15.76
N HIS A 276 25.77 23.30 15.67
CA HIS A 276 25.44 22.12 16.47
C HIS A 276 26.21 20.87 16.02
N ALA A 277 26.44 20.71 14.71
CA ALA A 277 27.24 19.60 14.18
C ALA A 277 28.68 19.57 14.73
N SER A 278 29.30 20.75 14.91
CA SER A 278 30.64 20.87 15.50
C SER A 278 30.68 20.42 16.97
N LYS A 279 29.67 20.79 17.77
CA LYS A 279 29.57 20.39 19.19
C LYS A 279 29.47 18.87 19.34
N ILE A 280 28.64 18.23 18.51
CA ILE A 280 28.50 16.77 18.48
C ILE A 280 29.84 16.09 18.14
N ALA A 281 30.54 16.59 17.13
CA ALA A 281 31.82 16.00 16.73
C ALA A 281 32.84 16.04 17.87
N LEU A 282 32.87 17.15 18.61
CA LEU A 282 33.74 17.36 19.77
C LEU A 282 33.36 16.45 20.95
N GLU A 283 32.06 16.33 21.26
CA GLU A 283 31.55 15.38 22.27
C GLU A 283 31.92 13.92 21.96
N LYS A 284 32.00 13.56 20.67
CA LYS A 284 32.35 12.20 20.21
C LYS A 284 33.83 11.99 19.95
N SER A 285 34.66 12.99 20.30
CA SER A 285 36.11 12.99 20.08
C SER A 285 36.51 12.67 18.64
N ILE A 286 35.76 13.19 17.66
CA ILE A 286 36.09 13.05 16.24
C ILE A 286 37.05 14.18 15.87
N SER A 287 38.27 13.83 15.46
CA SER A 287 39.32 14.78 15.10
C SER A 287 39.29 15.18 13.62
N LYS A 288 38.92 14.26 12.72
CA LYS A 288 38.95 14.49 11.27
C LYS A 288 37.91 13.64 10.54
N PHE A 289 37.40 14.15 9.42
CA PHE A 289 36.66 13.35 8.43
C PHE A 289 37.50 13.17 7.17
N GLU A 290 37.59 11.93 6.70
CA GLU A 290 38.11 11.63 5.37
C GLU A 290 36.93 11.33 4.46
N LEU A 291 36.83 12.08 3.37
CA LEU A 291 35.69 12.08 2.46
C LEU A 291 36.17 11.75 1.04
N SER A 292 35.46 10.84 0.40
CA SER A 292 35.57 10.58 -1.03
C SER A 292 34.20 10.74 -1.67
N ILE A 293 34.15 11.48 -2.78
CA ILE A 293 32.93 11.74 -3.55
C ILE A 293 33.17 11.19 -4.95
N SER A 294 32.18 10.47 -5.49
CA SER A 294 32.19 10.02 -6.87
C SER A 294 30.80 10.19 -7.46
N HIS A 295 30.72 10.78 -8.65
CA HIS A 295 29.47 10.93 -9.37
C HIS A 295 29.66 10.49 -10.83
N SER A 296 28.63 9.85 -11.38
CA SER A 296 28.49 9.56 -12.81
C SER A 296 27.40 10.45 -13.41
N ASP A 297 26.94 10.14 -14.63
CA ASP A 297 25.81 10.85 -15.25
C ASP A 297 24.46 10.55 -14.57
N GLU A 298 24.37 9.45 -13.81
CA GLU A 298 23.10 8.97 -13.24
C GLU A 298 23.07 8.96 -11.72
N VAL A 299 24.23 8.74 -11.08
CA VAL A 299 24.31 8.42 -9.66
C VAL A 299 25.41 9.21 -8.97
N ALA A 300 25.14 9.66 -7.75
CA ALA A 300 26.13 10.25 -6.87
C ALA A 300 26.31 9.41 -5.60
N MET A 301 27.55 9.13 -5.24
CA MET A 301 27.92 8.40 -4.03
C MET A 301 28.99 9.15 -3.24
N ALA A 302 28.93 9.03 -1.92
CA ALA A 302 29.95 9.55 -1.04
C ALA A 302 30.27 8.57 0.07
N PHE A 303 31.55 8.45 0.39
CA PHE A 303 32.06 7.63 1.47
C PHE A 303 32.80 8.49 2.49
N VAL A 304 32.47 8.32 3.76
CA VAL A 304 33.02 9.13 4.85
C VAL A 304 33.55 8.23 5.96
N VAL A 305 34.79 8.49 6.38
CA VAL A 305 35.41 7.91 7.57
C VAL A 305 35.57 9.01 8.61
N ALA A 306 35.04 8.78 9.81
CA ALA A 306 35.26 9.65 10.96
C ALA A 306 36.44 9.11 11.78
N CYS A 307 37.54 9.85 11.82
CA CYS A 307 38.73 9.53 12.60
C CYS A 307 38.60 10.16 13.99
N ARG A 308 38.95 9.39 15.02
CA ARG A 308 39.06 9.86 16.40
C ARG A 308 40.52 10.16 16.70
#